data_AF-A0A1S3R1K1-F1
#
_entry.id   AF-A0A1S3R1K1-F1
#
_cell.length_a   1.000
_cell.length_b   1.000
_cell.length_c   1.000
_cell.angle_alpha   90.00
_cell.angle_beta   90.00
_cell.angle_gamma   90.00
#
_symmetry.space_group_name_H-M   'P 1'
#
loop_
_entity.id
_entity.type
_entity.pdbx_description
1 polymer ?
#
loop_
_entity_poly.entity_id
_entity_poly.type
_entity_poly.pdbx_seq_one_letter_code
_entity_poly.pdbx_strand_id
1 'polypeptide(L)'
;VLFGRMRSKTGSKFQGKSGAVQHSSIVLRFLAGCQSEELGMFIDLLLEPVCHHGQGRCLAAVDKAISETDSSAVLPLGRQHSLLNIVNTVISKLGHHIHTHLPKVLQILLCVTASVATVLNQREQLKAGCIAPLKNLRRLGVLRIQDFFDGFDSYSFTPDELDAVFQAIVWPQVCRLPTESPYSPTPLLKLIHVWSRNA
;
A
#
# COMPACT_ATOMS: atom_id res chain seq x y z
N VAL A 1 19.72 -5.17 -13.18
CA VAL A 1 19.56 -6.65 -13.23
C VAL A 1 18.65 -7.20 -12.13
N LEU A 2 18.85 -6.84 -10.85
CA LEU A 2 18.06 -7.34 -9.72
C LEU A 2 16.56 -7.01 -9.80
N PHE A 3 16.21 -5.76 -10.10
CA PHE A 3 14.81 -5.35 -10.29
C PHE A 3 14.09 -6.12 -11.41
N GLY A 4 14.78 -6.35 -12.53
CA GLY A 4 14.29 -7.15 -13.64
C GLY A 4 14.00 -8.60 -13.24
N ARG A 5 14.88 -9.19 -12.39
CA ARG A 5 14.68 -10.54 -11.81
C ARG A 5 13.55 -10.61 -10.79
N MET A 6 13.26 -9.50 -10.08
CA MET A 6 12.10 -9.40 -9.19
C MET A 6 10.77 -9.31 -9.97
N ARG A 7 10.78 -8.67 -11.15
CA ARG A 7 9.58 -8.49 -12.00
C ARG A 7 9.33 -9.66 -12.95
N SER A 8 10.34 -10.44 -13.30
CA SER A 8 10.16 -11.62 -14.15
C SER A 8 9.30 -12.65 -13.42
N LYS A 9 8.09 -12.91 -13.91
CA LYS A 9 7.31 -14.08 -13.50
C LYS A 9 8.18 -15.31 -13.75
N THR A 10 8.57 -16.00 -12.68
CA THR A 10 9.03 -17.39 -12.79
C THR A 10 7.92 -18.15 -13.52
N GLY A 11 8.28 -18.73 -14.66
CA GLY A 11 7.33 -19.21 -15.65
C GLY A 11 6.42 -20.34 -15.15
N SER A 12 5.33 -20.49 -15.90
CA SER A 12 4.54 -21.72 -16.09
C SER A 12 3.92 -22.37 -14.84
N LYS A 13 2.60 -22.19 -14.72
CA LYS A 13 1.53 -23.13 -14.28
C LYS A 13 1.73 -24.18 -13.15
N PHE A 14 2.86 -24.29 -12.46
CA PHE A 14 3.08 -25.38 -11.49
C PHE A 14 3.98 -25.09 -10.29
N GLN A 15 4.48 -23.86 -10.09
CA GLN A 15 5.19 -23.51 -8.85
C GLN A 15 4.36 -22.57 -7.99
N GLY A 16 3.94 -23.10 -6.84
CA GLY A 16 3.06 -22.44 -5.89
C GLY A 16 3.64 -21.16 -5.27
N LYS A 17 2.79 -20.49 -4.50
CA LYS A 17 3.02 -19.23 -3.75
C LYS A 17 4.38 -19.18 -3.00
N SER A 18 5.03 -20.31 -2.72
CA SER A 18 6.32 -20.43 -2.04
C SER A 18 7.52 -19.92 -2.86
N GLY A 19 7.56 -20.10 -4.19
CA GLY A 19 8.73 -19.75 -5.01
C GLY A 19 8.93 -18.23 -5.18
N ALA A 20 7.84 -17.48 -5.38
CA ALA A 20 7.88 -16.02 -5.46
C ALA A 20 8.23 -15.37 -4.10
N VAL A 21 7.81 -15.99 -2.99
CA VAL A 21 8.11 -15.55 -1.61
C VAL A 21 9.57 -15.84 -1.25
N GLN A 22 10.13 -16.98 -1.67
CA GLN A 22 11.58 -17.27 -1.50
C GLN A 22 12.46 -16.34 -2.34
N HIS A 23 12.09 -16.05 -3.58
CA HIS A 23 12.88 -15.14 -4.43
C HIS A 23 12.85 -13.69 -3.95
N SER A 24 11.70 -13.18 -3.52
CA SER A 24 11.61 -11.85 -2.90
C SER A 24 12.39 -11.78 -1.58
N SER A 25 12.35 -12.84 -0.77
CA SER A 25 13.17 -12.94 0.46
C SER A 25 14.68 -12.91 0.18
N ILE A 26 15.17 -13.60 -0.87
CA ILE A 26 16.60 -13.59 -1.24
C ILE A 26 17.04 -12.21 -1.73
N VAL A 27 16.25 -11.57 -2.60
CA VAL A 27 16.57 -10.22 -3.10
C VAL A 27 16.55 -9.20 -1.96
N LEU A 28 15.59 -9.31 -1.02
CA LEU A 28 15.52 -8.42 0.14
C LEU A 28 16.63 -8.67 1.16
N ARG A 29 17.07 -9.92 1.33
CA ARG A 29 18.22 -10.26 2.19
C ARG A 29 19.54 -9.74 1.61
N PHE A 30 19.66 -9.68 0.28
CA PHE A 30 20.77 -9.00 -0.40
C PHE A 30 20.68 -7.47 -0.22
N LEU A 31 19.49 -6.89 -0.36
CA LEU A 31 19.25 -5.46 -0.18
C LEU A 31 19.47 -4.97 1.26
N ALA A 32 19.33 -5.83 2.26
CA ALA A 32 19.68 -5.52 3.64
C ALA A 32 21.20 -5.29 3.85
N GLY A 33 22.05 -5.71 2.89
CA GLY A 33 23.48 -5.42 2.86
C GLY A 33 23.88 -4.24 1.98
N CYS A 34 22.91 -3.57 1.32
CA CYS A 34 23.15 -2.42 0.47
C CYS A 34 23.26 -1.12 1.28
N GLN A 35 23.92 -0.11 0.71
CA GLN A 35 23.97 1.23 1.30
C GLN A 35 22.58 1.90 1.24
N SER A 36 22.33 2.86 2.12
CA SER A 36 21.06 3.58 2.18
C SER A 36 20.70 4.26 0.85
N GLU A 37 21.67 4.79 0.10
CA GLU A 37 21.42 5.38 -1.21
C GLU A 37 20.96 4.35 -2.25
N GLU A 38 21.57 3.17 -2.26
CA GLU A 38 21.22 2.08 -3.18
C GLU A 38 19.81 1.55 -2.90
N LEU A 39 19.44 1.51 -1.62
CA LEU A 39 18.11 1.11 -1.18
C LEU A 39 17.04 2.13 -1.59
N GLY A 40 17.36 3.42 -1.52
CA GLY A 40 16.53 4.50 -2.03
C GLY A 40 16.28 4.38 -3.53
N MET A 41 17.34 4.19 -4.33
CA MET A 41 17.21 3.97 -5.78
C MET A 41 16.35 2.74 -6.12
N PHE A 42 16.47 1.67 -5.33
CA PHE A 42 15.66 0.48 -5.49
C PHE A 42 14.18 0.74 -5.18
N ILE A 43 13.87 1.48 -4.11
CA ILE A 43 12.51 1.89 -3.78
C ILE A 43 11.92 2.76 -4.90
N ASP A 44 12.68 3.72 -5.41
CA ASP A 44 12.23 4.58 -6.50
C ASP A 44 11.91 3.79 -7.76
N LEU A 45 12.71 2.77 -8.08
CA LEU A 45 12.48 1.88 -9.20
C LEU A 45 11.25 0.98 -8.97
N LEU A 46 11.03 0.49 -7.75
CA LEU A 46 9.82 -0.27 -7.39
C LEU A 46 8.55 0.56 -7.51
N LEU A 47 8.63 1.83 -7.11
CA LEU A 47 7.50 2.75 -7.04
C LEU A 47 7.34 3.60 -8.30
N GLU A 48 8.24 3.48 -9.28
CA GLU A 48 8.18 4.16 -10.57
C GLU A 48 6.78 4.15 -11.22
N PRO A 49 6.03 3.02 -11.26
CA PRO A 49 4.70 3.00 -11.89
C PRO A 49 3.64 3.87 -11.18
N VAL A 50 3.92 4.29 -9.95
CA VAL A 50 3.04 5.08 -9.08
C VAL A 50 3.77 6.31 -8.53
N CYS A 51 4.88 6.71 -9.14
CA CYS A 51 5.74 7.77 -8.61
C CYS A 51 5.03 9.13 -8.54
N HIS A 52 4.05 9.36 -9.42
CA HIS A 52 3.19 10.54 -9.42
C HIS A 52 2.40 10.71 -8.11
N HIS A 53 2.08 9.61 -7.43
CA HIS A 53 1.42 9.66 -6.13
C HIS A 53 2.35 10.10 -5.00
N GLY A 54 3.67 10.04 -5.19
CA GLY A 54 4.67 10.43 -4.18
C GLY A 54 5.18 11.87 -4.34
N GLN A 55 4.47 12.73 -5.06
CA GLN A 55 4.84 14.13 -5.29
C GLN A 55 3.96 15.07 -4.48
N GLY A 56 4.53 16.17 -3.98
CA GLY A 56 3.80 17.19 -3.23
C GLY A 56 3.45 16.79 -1.78
N ARG A 57 2.44 17.45 -1.21
CA ARG A 57 1.93 17.16 0.13
C ARG A 57 1.10 15.89 0.14
N CYS A 58 1.12 15.16 1.25
CA CYS A 58 0.48 13.85 1.38
C CYS A 58 -1.03 13.96 1.19
N LEU A 59 -1.68 14.87 1.92
CA LEU A 59 -3.12 15.10 1.83
C LEU A 59 -3.53 15.50 0.40
N ALA A 60 -2.83 16.46 -0.20
CA ALA A 60 -3.12 16.92 -1.56
C ALA A 60 -2.98 15.80 -2.61
N ALA A 61 -2.00 14.91 -2.44
CA ALA A 61 -1.84 13.76 -3.33
C ALA A 61 -2.97 12.74 -3.18
N VAL A 62 -3.47 12.52 -1.96
CA VAL A 62 -4.64 11.68 -1.68
C VAL A 62 -5.90 12.30 -2.27
N ASP A 63 -6.14 13.60 -2.06
CA ASP A 63 -7.29 14.30 -2.63
C ASP A 63 -7.28 14.23 -4.15
N LYS A 64 -6.11 14.45 -4.76
CA LYS A 64 -5.91 14.27 -6.21
C LYS A 64 -6.21 12.85 -6.66
N ALA A 65 -5.75 11.84 -5.92
CA ALA A 65 -6.07 10.45 -6.19
C ALA A 65 -7.59 10.20 -6.09
N ILE A 66 -8.31 10.84 -5.17
CA ILE A 66 -9.77 10.70 -5.07
C ILE A 66 -10.49 11.40 -6.23
N SER A 67 -10.07 12.61 -6.62
CA SER A 67 -10.76 13.42 -7.63
C SER A 67 -10.45 13.04 -9.07
N GLU A 68 -9.21 12.62 -9.35
CA GLU A 68 -8.70 12.42 -10.72
C GLU A 68 -8.53 10.94 -11.10
N THR A 69 -8.85 9.98 -10.22
CA THR A 69 -8.70 8.56 -10.56
C THR A 69 -9.64 8.17 -11.70
N ASP A 70 -9.05 7.92 -12.86
CA ASP A 70 -9.73 7.29 -14.00
C ASP A 70 -9.54 5.77 -13.96
N SER A 71 -10.67 5.05 -13.88
CA SER A 71 -10.74 3.58 -13.91
C SER A 71 -10.03 2.94 -15.11
N SER A 72 -9.87 3.66 -16.22
CA SER A 72 -9.20 3.19 -17.43
C SER A 72 -7.67 3.36 -17.40
N ALA A 73 -7.18 4.34 -16.63
CA ALA A 73 -5.77 4.69 -16.50
C ALA A 73 -5.08 4.02 -15.30
N VAL A 74 -5.83 3.41 -14.38
CA VAL A 74 -5.23 2.73 -13.21
C VAL A 74 -4.46 1.48 -13.64
N LEU A 75 -3.36 1.19 -12.94
CA LEU A 75 -2.61 -0.05 -13.11
C LEU A 75 -3.54 -1.29 -13.09
N PRO A 76 -3.28 -2.31 -13.91
CA PRO A 76 -4.01 -3.57 -13.85
C PRO A 76 -4.05 -4.15 -12.43
N LEU A 77 -5.19 -4.72 -12.02
CA LEU A 77 -5.44 -5.20 -10.65
C LEU A 77 -4.33 -6.14 -10.12
N GLY A 78 -3.79 -7.00 -10.98
CA GLY A 78 -2.67 -7.88 -10.63
C GLY A 78 -1.36 -7.12 -10.31
N ARG A 79 -1.11 -5.99 -10.98
CA ARG A 79 0.05 -5.13 -10.70
C ARG A 79 -0.15 -4.35 -9.39
N GLN A 80 -1.35 -3.84 -9.12
CA GLN A 80 -1.67 -3.20 -7.84
C GLN A 80 -1.48 -4.18 -6.67
N HIS A 81 -1.96 -5.41 -6.80
CA HIS A 81 -1.78 -6.45 -5.79
C HIS A 81 -0.31 -6.77 -5.56
N SER A 82 0.47 -6.92 -6.63
CA SER A 82 1.91 -7.13 -6.53
C SER A 82 2.62 -5.98 -5.83
N LEU A 83 2.22 -4.74 -6.14
CA LEU A 83 2.79 -3.53 -5.54
C LEU A 83 2.54 -3.48 -4.03
N LEU A 84 1.30 -3.71 -3.58
CA LEU A 84 0.95 -3.74 -2.15
C LEU A 84 1.73 -4.82 -1.38
N ASN A 85 1.98 -5.97 -2.00
CA ASN A 85 2.81 -7.02 -1.39
C ASN A 85 4.30 -6.64 -1.33
N ILE A 86 4.82 -6.00 -2.37
CA ILE A 86 6.20 -5.52 -2.39
C ILE A 86 6.39 -4.46 -1.31
N VAL A 87 5.49 -3.46 -1.23
CA VAL A 87 5.52 -2.41 -0.20
C VAL A 87 5.52 -3.01 1.20
N ASN A 88 4.68 -4.02 1.46
CA ASN A 88 4.69 -4.73 2.74
C ASN A 88 6.05 -5.37 3.06
N THR A 89 6.68 -5.97 2.04
CA THR A 89 7.94 -6.67 2.25
C THR A 89 9.09 -5.67 2.43
N VAL A 90 9.02 -4.51 1.77
CA VAL A 90 9.93 -3.37 1.99
C VAL A 90 9.77 -2.84 3.42
N ILE A 91 8.54 -2.56 3.86
CA ILE A 91 8.26 -2.10 5.23
C ILE A 91 8.81 -3.10 6.26
N SER A 92 8.42 -4.38 6.17
CA SER A 92 8.77 -5.39 7.17
C SER A 92 10.24 -5.83 7.19
N LYS A 93 10.97 -5.69 6.08
CA LYS A 93 12.38 -6.13 5.99
C LYS A 93 13.39 -5.01 5.98
N LEU A 94 13.00 -3.84 5.47
CA LEU A 94 13.92 -2.73 5.20
C LEU A 94 13.56 -1.47 5.98
N GLY A 95 12.41 -1.43 6.66
CA GLY A 95 11.89 -0.25 7.35
C GLY A 95 12.92 0.55 8.15
N HIS A 96 13.70 -0.14 8.98
CA HIS A 96 14.78 0.41 9.80
C HIS A 96 15.85 1.17 9.00
N HIS A 97 16.15 0.72 7.77
CA HIS A 97 17.18 1.28 6.90
C HIS A 97 16.66 2.36 5.94
N ILE A 98 15.34 2.57 5.86
CA ILE A 98 14.70 3.45 4.87
C ILE A 98 13.87 4.57 5.50
N HIS A 99 14.20 4.98 6.73
CA HIS A 99 13.47 5.99 7.48
C HIS A 99 13.17 7.27 6.65
N THR A 100 14.12 7.72 5.84
CA THR A 100 13.98 8.88 4.95
C THR A 100 12.97 8.68 3.81
N HIS A 101 12.69 7.45 3.42
CA HIS A 101 11.75 7.10 2.34
C HIS A 101 10.36 6.68 2.86
N LEU A 102 10.21 6.46 4.18
CA LEU A 102 8.92 6.10 4.80
C LEU A 102 7.78 7.08 4.47
N PRO A 103 7.98 8.42 4.47
CA PRO A 103 6.90 9.35 4.10
C PRO A 103 6.38 9.10 2.68
N LYS A 104 7.29 8.91 1.72
CA LYS A 104 6.95 8.63 0.32
C LYS A 104 6.22 7.29 0.17
N VAL A 105 6.65 6.27 0.91
CA VAL A 105 6.01 4.95 0.92
C VAL A 105 4.58 5.04 1.48
N LEU A 106 4.40 5.74 2.61
CA LEU A 106 3.09 5.97 3.22
C LEU A 106 2.15 6.72 2.26
N GLN A 107 2.62 7.83 1.68
CA GLN A 107 1.84 8.63 0.74
C GLN A 107 1.36 7.81 -0.47
N ILE A 108 2.26 7.03 -1.09
CA ILE A 108 1.89 6.16 -2.21
C ILE A 108 0.87 5.09 -1.79
N LEU A 109 1.04 4.52 -0.59
CA LEU A 109 0.13 3.52 -0.06
C LEU A 109 -1.27 4.07 0.17
N LEU A 110 -1.37 5.30 0.69
CA LEU A 110 -2.63 6.03 0.89
C LEU A 110 -3.29 6.34 -0.46
N CYS A 111 -2.54 6.91 -1.41
CA CYS A 111 -3.03 7.23 -2.75
C CYS A 111 -3.56 6.00 -3.49
N VAL A 112 -2.81 4.88 -3.51
CA VAL A 112 -3.27 3.64 -4.15
C VAL A 112 -4.53 3.11 -3.48
N THR A 113 -4.62 3.17 -2.15
CA THR A 113 -5.80 2.73 -1.41
C THR A 113 -7.02 3.60 -1.72
N ALA A 114 -6.83 4.93 -1.77
CA ALA A 114 -7.86 5.90 -2.11
C ALA A 114 -8.33 5.74 -3.56
N SER A 115 -7.43 5.56 -4.52
CA SER A 115 -7.76 5.26 -5.93
C SER A 115 -8.59 3.99 -6.05
N VAL A 116 -8.19 2.90 -5.37
CA VAL A 116 -8.96 1.64 -5.38
C VAL A 116 -10.35 1.83 -4.78
N ALA A 117 -10.47 2.57 -3.68
CA ALA A 117 -11.75 2.87 -3.06
C ALA A 117 -12.66 3.69 -4.01
N THR A 118 -12.08 4.68 -4.70
CA THR A 118 -12.78 5.53 -5.67
C THR A 118 -13.31 4.72 -6.85
N VAL A 119 -12.47 3.87 -7.46
CA VAL A 119 -12.89 2.96 -8.54
C VAL A 119 -14.01 2.04 -8.06
N LEU A 120 -13.90 1.50 -6.84
CA LEU A 120 -14.92 0.61 -6.28
C LEU A 120 -16.24 1.33 -5.97
N ASN A 121 -16.23 2.64 -5.69
CA ASN A 121 -17.45 3.43 -5.53
C ASN A 121 -18.19 3.60 -6.87
N GLN A 122 -17.47 3.61 -8.00
CA GLN A 122 -18.01 3.62 -9.35
C GLN A 122 -18.34 2.21 -9.88
N ARG A 123 -18.68 1.26 -8.99
CA ARG A 123 -18.88 -0.18 -9.31
C ARG A 123 -19.88 -0.47 -10.43
N GLU A 124 -20.83 0.42 -10.67
CA GLU A 124 -21.84 0.28 -11.72
C GLU A 124 -21.23 0.38 -13.13
N GLN A 125 -20.11 1.08 -13.26
CA GLN A 125 -19.34 1.23 -14.50
C GLN A 125 -18.31 0.10 -14.69
N LEU A 126 -18.17 -0.79 -13.70
CA LEU A 126 -17.17 -1.85 -13.70
C LEU A 126 -17.73 -3.18 -14.18
N LYS A 127 -16.88 -3.96 -14.85
CA LYS A 127 -17.17 -5.37 -15.13
C LYS A 127 -17.27 -6.15 -13.81
N ALA A 128 -18.27 -7.01 -13.67
CA ALA A 128 -18.53 -7.78 -12.44
C ALA A 128 -17.28 -8.53 -11.91
N GLY A 129 -16.44 -9.06 -12.81
CA GLY A 129 -15.19 -9.75 -12.47
C GLY A 129 -14.12 -8.87 -11.80
N CYS A 130 -14.24 -7.55 -11.87
CA CYS A 130 -13.29 -6.60 -11.26
C CYS A 130 -13.66 -6.25 -9.80
N ILE A 131 -14.92 -6.39 -9.41
CA ILE A 131 -15.44 -5.92 -8.12
C ILE A 131 -14.81 -6.68 -6.95
N ALA A 132 -14.79 -8.02 -7.01
CA ALA A 132 -14.22 -8.82 -5.92
C ALA A 132 -12.71 -8.61 -5.74
N PRO A 133 -11.89 -8.58 -6.81
CA PRO A 133 -10.49 -8.19 -6.70
C PRO A 133 -10.28 -6.78 -6.14
N LEU A 134 -11.09 -5.79 -6.52
CA LEU A 134 -11.00 -4.42 -5.98
C LEU A 134 -11.36 -4.35 -4.49
N LYS A 135 -12.38 -5.09 -4.04
CA LYS A 135 -12.68 -5.23 -2.60
C LYS A 135 -11.49 -5.81 -1.83
N ASN A 136 -10.83 -6.83 -2.40
CA ASN A 136 -9.64 -7.42 -1.80
C ASN A 136 -8.45 -6.44 -1.79
N LEU A 137 -8.23 -5.69 -2.87
CA LEU A 137 -7.19 -4.65 -2.94
C LEU A 137 -7.39 -3.56 -1.90
N ARG A 138 -8.63 -3.07 -1.74
CA ARG A 138 -8.97 -2.08 -0.69
C ARG A 138 -8.64 -2.64 0.69
N ARG A 139 -9.05 -3.88 0.98
CA ARG A 139 -8.72 -4.56 2.24
C ARG A 139 -7.20 -4.66 2.44
N LEU A 140 -6.46 -5.06 1.41
CA LEU A 140 -5.01 -5.17 1.48
C LEU A 140 -4.34 -3.82 1.76
N GLY A 141 -4.78 -2.75 1.09
CA GLY A 141 -4.26 -1.39 1.33
C GLY A 141 -4.40 -0.99 2.79
N VAL A 142 -5.59 -1.19 3.37
CA VAL A 142 -5.87 -0.89 4.79
C VAL A 142 -4.98 -1.72 5.72
N LEU A 143 -4.82 -3.02 5.46
CA LEU A 143 -3.93 -3.87 6.25
C LEU A 143 -2.48 -3.37 6.21
N ARG A 144 -1.98 -2.91 5.05
CA ARG A 144 -0.61 -2.39 4.95
C ARG A 144 -0.41 -1.08 5.68
N ILE A 145 -1.45 -0.25 5.73
CA ILE A 145 -1.38 1.00 6.47
C ILE A 145 -1.33 0.71 7.97
N GLN A 146 -2.11 -0.27 8.45
CA GLN A 146 -1.97 -0.76 9.83
C GLN A 146 -0.59 -1.31 10.12
N ASP A 147 -0.06 -2.18 9.26
CA ASP A 147 1.29 -2.73 9.40
C ASP A 147 2.35 -1.61 9.46
N PHE A 148 2.11 -0.48 8.79
CA PHE A 148 2.98 0.70 8.87
C PHE A 148 2.88 1.40 10.23
N PHE A 149 1.66 1.64 10.74
CA PHE A 149 1.46 2.23 12.06
C PHE A 149 1.99 1.33 13.20
N ASP A 150 1.85 0.01 13.08
CA ASP A 150 2.36 -0.98 14.04
C ASP A 150 3.87 -1.18 13.94
N GLY A 151 4.44 -1.03 12.74
CA GLY A 151 5.85 -1.35 12.47
C GLY A 151 6.83 -0.21 12.74
N PHE A 152 6.33 1.01 12.91
CA PHE A 152 7.14 2.23 13.01
C PHE A 152 6.74 3.12 14.18
N ASP A 153 6.88 2.62 15.41
CA ASP A 153 6.55 3.36 16.63
C ASP A 153 7.34 4.68 16.79
N SER A 154 8.54 4.78 16.21
CA SER A 154 9.37 5.98 16.23
C SER A 154 9.11 6.96 15.08
N TYR A 155 8.23 6.61 14.14
CA TYR A 155 7.90 7.50 13.02
C TYR A 155 7.00 8.65 13.49
N SER A 156 7.48 9.87 13.28
CA SER A 156 6.73 11.07 13.65
C SER A 156 5.78 11.47 12.53
N PHE A 157 4.53 10.99 12.61
CA PHE A 157 3.48 11.37 11.67
C PHE A 157 3.19 12.87 11.74
N THR A 158 3.19 13.51 10.58
CA THR A 158 2.80 14.92 10.45
C THR A 158 1.27 15.06 10.44
N PRO A 159 0.72 16.24 10.80
CA PRO A 159 -0.71 16.49 10.69
C PRO A 159 -1.25 16.25 9.26
N ASP A 160 -0.47 16.62 8.24
CA ASP A 160 -0.82 16.41 6.83
C ASP A 160 -0.99 14.93 6.48
N GLU A 161 -0.11 14.06 6.99
CA GLU A 161 -0.21 12.62 6.79
C GLU A 161 -1.37 11.99 7.54
N LEU A 162 -1.64 12.46 8.77
CA LEU A 162 -2.79 11.99 9.53
C LEU A 162 -4.10 12.37 8.83
N ASP A 163 -4.25 13.62 8.40
CA ASP A 163 -5.42 14.06 7.63
C ASP A 163 -5.60 13.23 6.35
N ALA A 164 -4.49 12.89 5.67
CA ALA A 164 -4.51 12.02 4.50
C ALA A 164 -5.00 10.60 4.83
N VAL A 165 -4.63 10.04 6.00
CA VAL A 165 -5.15 8.75 6.49
C VAL A 165 -6.65 8.83 6.76
N PHE A 166 -7.13 9.93 7.33
CA PHE A 166 -8.56 10.16 7.54
C PHE A 166 -9.33 10.16 6.22
N GLN A 167 -8.85 10.90 5.22
CA GLN A 167 -9.47 10.96 3.89
C GLN A 167 -9.46 9.61 3.17
N ALA A 168 -8.32 8.92 3.14
CA ALA A 168 -8.16 7.69 2.36
C ALA A 168 -8.85 6.47 2.99
N ILE A 169 -8.95 6.39 4.32
CA ILE A 169 -9.35 5.18 5.04
C ILE A 169 -10.52 5.41 5.98
N VAL A 170 -10.44 6.42 6.85
CA VAL A 170 -11.37 6.58 7.97
C VAL A 170 -12.74 7.00 7.45
N TRP A 171 -12.85 8.10 6.71
CA TRP A 171 -14.13 8.60 6.21
C TRP A 171 -14.86 7.60 5.29
N PRO A 172 -14.19 6.90 4.35
CA PRO A 172 -14.85 5.89 3.54
C PRO A 172 -15.39 4.68 4.32
N GLN A 173 -14.85 4.40 5.51
CA GLN A 173 -15.19 3.21 6.30
C GLN A 173 -16.05 3.49 7.52
N VAL A 174 -15.94 4.67 8.14
CA VAL A 174 -16.66 5.01 9.37
C VAL A 174 -18.17 4.93 9.17
N CYS A 175 -18.67 5.37 8.02
CA CYS A 175 -20.09 5.31 7.68
C CYS A 175 -20.63 3.88 7.55
N ARG A 176 -19.75 2.87 7.39
CA ARG A 176 -20.10 1.46 7.23
C ARG A 176 -19.85 0.64 8.50
N LEU A 177 -19.22 1.24 9.50
CA LEU A 177 -18.78 0.56 10.71
C LEU A 177 -19.94 -0.07 11.50
N PRO A 178 -21.12 0.59 11.68
CA PRO A 178 -22.25 -0.01 12.40
C PRO A 178 -22.75 -1.31 11.76
N THR A 179 -22.65 -1.44 10.43
CA THR A 179 -23.14 -2.60 9.68
C THR A 179 -22.09 -3.68 9.47
N GLU A 180 -20.80 -3.33 9.45
CA GLU A 180 -19.69 -4.26 9.16
C GLU A 180 -19.02 -4.85 10.41
N SER A 181 -19.31 -4.35 11.62
CA SER A 181 -18.61 -4.72 12.86
C SER A 181 -19.38 -5.49 13.95
N PRO A 182 -20.50 -6.20 13.71
CA PRO A 182 -21.23 -6.82 14.82
C PRO A 182 -20.49 -7.95 15.54
N TYR A 183 -19.48 -8.60 14.92
CA TYR A 183 -18.88 -9.84 15.44
C TYR A 183 -17.35 -9.88 15.50
N SER A 184 -16.64 -8.88 14.96
CA SER A 184 -15.17 -8.85 15.01
C SER A 184 -14.60 -7.44 14.81
N PRO A 185 -13.43 -7.12 15.40
CA PRO A 185 -12.80 -5.82 15.24
C PRO A 185 -12.41 -5.59 13.79
N THR A 186 -12.99 -4.56 13.18
CA THR A 186 -12.69 -4.15 11.81
C THR A 186 -11.26 -3.61 11.72
N PRO A 187 -10.68 -3.57 10.51
CA PRO A 187 -9.41 -2.90 10.32
C PRO A 187 -9.42 -1.43 10.83
N LEU A 188 -10.52 -0.69 10.65
CA LEU A 188 -10.60 0.65 11.21
C LEU A 188 -10.47 0.67 12.75
N LEU A 189 -11.15 -0.26 13.44
CA LEU A 189 -11.04 -0.38 14.91
C LEU A 189 -9.64 -0.76 15.37
N LYS A 190 -8.96 -1.63 14.62
CA LYS A 190 -7.56 -1.96 14.91
C LYS A 190 -6.64 -0.75 14.73
N LEU A 191 -6.83 0.06 13.68
CA LEU A 191 -6.05 1.28 13.46
C LEU A 191 -6.22 2.26 14.64
N ILE A 192 -7.46 2.49 15.07
CA ILE A 192 -7.77 3.31 16.26
C ILE A 192 -7.12 2.73 17.52
N HIS A 193 -7.10 1.40 17.66
CA HIS A 193 -6.43 0.75 18.79
C HIS A 193 -4.91 1.00 18.79
N VAL A 194 -4.24 0.93 17.64
CA VAL A 194 -2.81 1.26 17.52
C VAL A 194 -2.56 2.71 17.97
N TRP A 195 -3.37 3.66 17.48
CA TRP A 195 -3.26 5.06 17.89
C TRP A 195 -3.47 5.26 19.39
N SER A 196 -4.39 4.53 20.00
CA SER A 196 -4.64 4.63 21.45
C SER A 196 -3.49 4.07 22.31
N ARG A 197 -2.63 3.20 21.76
CA ARG A 197 -1.49 2.62 22.47
C ARG A 197 -0.24 3.48 22.40
N ASN A 198 -0.13 4.29 21.35
CA ASN A 198 1.04 5.13 21.06
C ASN A 198 0.81 6.60 21.46
N ALA A 199 -0.21 6.86 22.29
CA ALA A 199 -0.59 8.18 22.83
C ALA A 199 0.10 8.48 24.17
#